data_AF-A0AAV9Z1Y7-F1
#
_entry.id   AF-A0AAV9Z1Y7-F1
#
_cell.length_a   1.000
_cell.length_b   1.000
_cell.length_c   1.000
_cell.angle_alpha   90.00
_cell.angle_beta   90.00
_cell.angle_gamma   90.00
#
_symmetry.space_group_name_H-M   'P 1'
#
loop_
_entity.id
_entity.type
_entity.pdbx_description
1 polymer ?
#
loop_
_entity_poly.entity_id
_entity_poly.type
_entity_poly.pdbx_seq_one_letter_code
_entity_poly.pdbx_strand_id
1 'polypeptide(L)'
;MGEDRKPKTDGAESLKMKVEVNEDFVDDPKYSDTQGATINAFQHFVYLYSKKTLVLADIQTSESHSRLSQKAVLFDLMSHTANRESGAGDHGDVGIKTFVDQHECVQKCVALNLEALKPLENKEHAEEGEESG
;
A
#
# COMPACT_ATOMS: atom_id res chain seq x y z
N MET A 1 22.16 -5.22 -71.95
CA MET A 1 22.15 -6.24 -70.88
C MET A 1 22.70 -5.59 -69.63
N GLY A 2 21.82 -5.17 -68.73
CA GLY A 2 22.19 -4.50 -67.48
C GLY A 2 20.92 -4.44 -66.65
N GLU A 3 20.83 -5.35 -65.69
CA GLU A 3 19.59 -5.82 -65.06
C GLU A 3 18.88 -4.75 -64.21
N ASP A 4 17.57 -4.70 -64.41
CA ASP A 4 16.58 -4.00 -63.58
C ASP A 4 16.74 -4.37 -62.09
N ARG A 5 17.25 -3.43 -61.29
CA ARG A 5 17.23 -3.56 -59.83
C ARG A 5 15.82 -3.31 -59.31
N LYS A 6 15.06 -4.40 -59.12
CA LYS A 6 13.84 -4.38 -58.32
C LYS A 6 14.13 -3.85 -56.90
N PRO A 7 13.26 -3.00 -56.33
CA PRO A 7 13.36 -2.61 -54.93
C PRO A 7 13.08 -3.83 -54.06
N LYS A 8 14.02 -4.15 -53.17
CA LYS A 8 13.82 -5.12 -52.09
C LYS A 8 12.80 -4.51 -51.13
N THR A 9 11.64 -5.14 -51.03
CA THR A 9 10.67 -4.89 -49.97
C THR A 9 11.24 -5.52 -48.70
N ASP A 10 11.94 -4.74 -47.89
CA ASP A 10 12.33 -5.16 -46.56
C ASP A 10 11.05 -5.37 -45.74
N GLY A 11 10.93 -6.56 -45.17
CA GLY A 11 9.77 -7.00 -44.41
C GLY A 11 9.54 -6.06 -43.23
N ALA A 12 8.42 -5.33 -43.28
CA ALA A 12 7.85 -4.72 -42.10
C ALA A 12 7.22 -5.82 -41.23
N GLU A 13 8.06 -6.62 -40.56
CA GLU A 13 7.60 -7.32 -39.37
C GLU A 13 7.33 -6.25 -38.31
N SER A 14 6.04 -5.99 -38.12
CA SER A 14 5.52 -5.19 -37.03
C SER A 14 5.97 -5.83 -35.71
N LEU A 15 7.03 -5.27 -35.10
CA LEU A 15 7.46 -5.64 -33.77
C LEU A 15 6.32 -5.26 -32.81
N LYS A 16 5.44 -6.23 -32.55
CA LYS A 16 4.48 -6.14 -31.45
C LYS A 16 5.30 -6.23 -30.18
N MET A 17 5.68 -5.07 -29.65
CA MET A 17 6.19 -4.94 -28.30
C MET A 17 5.09 -5.44 -27.37
N LYS A 18 5.22 -6.68 -26.90
CA LYS A 18 4.43 -7.17 -25.78
C LYS A 18 4.87 -6.33 -24.59
N VAL A 19 4.03 -5.37 -24.21
CA VAL A 19 4.09 -4.81 -22.88
C VAL A 19 3.63 -5.94 -21.97
N GLU A 20 4.59 -6.73 -21.49
CA GLU A 20 4.37 -7.54 -20.30
C GLU A 20 4.24 -6.54 -19.16
N VAL A 21 3.00 -6.32 -18.74
CA VAL A 21 2.71 -5.75 -17.43
C VAL A 21 3.32 -6.72 -16.43
N ASN A 22 4.47 -6.36 -15.87
CA ASN A 22 4.92 -6.96 -14.63
C ASN A 22 3.87 -6.56 -13.59
N GLU A 23 3.03 -7.51 -13.20
CA GLU A 23 2.08 -7.39 -12.10
C GLU A 23 2.78 -7.36 -10.74
N ASP A 24 3.91 -6.65 -10.63
CA ASP A 24 4.55 -6.30 -9.35
C ASP A 24 3.86 -5.06 -8.72
N PHE A 25 2.62 -4.80 -9.13
CA PHE A 25 1.79 -3.73 -8.63
C PHE A 25 1.27 -4.10 -7.24
N VAL A 26 2.01 -3.66 -6.22
CA VAL A 26 1.57 -3.39 -4.83
C VAL A 26 0.32 -4.18 -4.45
N ASP A 27 0.52 -5.46 -4.15
CA ASP A 27 -0.42 -6.21 -3.35
C ASP A 27 -0.44 -5.49 -1.99
N ASP A 28 -1.50 -4.72 -1.73
CA ASP A 28 -1.78 -4.25 -0.37
C ASP A 28 -1.91 -5.53 0.47
N PRO A 29 -0.96 -5.83 1.37
CA PRO A 29 -1.01 -7.09 2.08
C PRO A 29 -2.25 -7.05 2.94
N LYS A 30 -3.26 -7.86 2.60
CA LYS A 30 -4.32 -8.24 3.53
C LYS A 30 -3.62 -8.82 4.74
N TYR A 31 -3.44 -8.00 5.77
CA TYR A 31 -2.66 -8.30 6.96
C TYR A 31 -3.31 -9.43 7.75
N SER A 32 -3.10 -10.68 7.31
CA SER A 32 -3.31 -11.87 8.12
C SER A 32 -2.20 -12.01 9.17
N ASP A 33 -1.09 -11.30 8.98
CA ASP A 33 -0.02 -11.18 9.95
C ASP A 33 -0.32 -10.09 11.00
N THR A 34 -0.34 -10.53 12.26
CA THR A 34 -0.54 -9.69 13.43
C THR A 34 0.43 -8.51 13.52
N GLN A 35 1.65 -8.65 12.98
CA GLN A 35 2.65 -7.59 12.95
C GLN A 35 2.23 -6.47 12.00
N GLY A 36 1.92 -6.79 10.74
CA GLY A 36 1.52 -5.80 9.77
C GLY A 36 0.22 -5.08 10.16
N ALA A 37 -0.74 -5.78 10.75
CA ALA A 37 -1.94 -5.15 11.32
C ALA A 37 -1.60 -4.18 12.47
N THR A 38 -0.54 -4.47 13.25
CA THR A 38 -0.07 -3.58 14.32
C THR A 38 0.61 -2.34 13.74
N ILE A 39 1.43 -2.50 12.71
CA ILE A 39 2.11 -1.39 12.02
C ILE A 39 1.09 -0.46 11.35
N ASN A 40 0.10 -1.03 10.65
CA ASN A 40 -0.99 -0.29 10.03
C ASN A 40 -1.77 0.55 11.06
N ALA A 41 -2.14 -0.07 12.19
CA ALA A 41 -2.82 0.65 13.28
C ALA A 41 -1.91 1.70 13.96
N PHE A 42 -0.60 1.45 14.05
CA PHE A 42 0.37 2.39 14.59
C PHE A 42 0.53 3.62 13.70
N GLN A 43 0.61 3.45 12.38
CA GLN A 43 0.66 4.54 11.41
C GLN A 43 -0.60 5.42 11.49
N HIS A 44 -1.77 4.79 11.61
CA HIS A 44 -3.04 5.49 11.84
C HIS A 44 -3.04 6.26 13.17
N PHE A 45 -2.61 5.62 14.26
CA PHE A 45 -2.48 6.29 15.56
C PHE A 45 -1.59 7.53 15.45
N VAL A 46 -0.43 7.44 14.81
CA VAL A 46 0.48 8.58 14.63
C VAL A 46 -0.17 9.72 13.85
N TYR A 47 -0.93 9.40 12.79
CA TYR A 47 -1.66 10.40 12.02
C TYR A 47 -2.69 11.14 12.88
N LEU A 48 -3.51 10.44 13.65
CA LEU A 48 -4.48 11.09 14.54
C LEU A 48 -3.79 11.87 15.67
N TYR A 49 -2.78 11.27 16.31
CA TYR A 49 -2.09 11.85 17.46
C TYR A 49 -1.31 13.13 17.09
N SER A 50 -0.76 13.18 15.87
CA SER A 50 -0.12 14.37 15.30
C SER A 50 -1.13 15.45 14.86
N LYS A 51 -2.43 15.29 15.16
CA LYS A 51 -3.50 16.15 14.67
C LYS A 51 -3.55 16.25 13.15
N LYS A 52 -3.37 15.11 12.48
CA LYS A 52 -3.48 14.96 11.03
C LYS A 52 -2.38 15.71 10.25
N THR A 53 -1.22 15.94 10.87
CA THR A 53 -0.10 16.70 10.25
C THR A 53 1.13 15.86 9.89
N LEU A 54 1.18 14.61 10.35
CA LEU A 54 2.28 13.69 10.09
C LEU A 54 1.76 12.28 9.88
N VAL A 55 2.28 11.57 8.89
CA VAL A 55 2.12 10.12 8.77
C VAL A 55 3.48 9.46 8.59
N LEU A 56 3.69 8.30 9.20
CA LEU A 56 4.85 7.46 8.93
C LEU A 56 4.70 6.77 7.58
N ALA A 57 5.79 6.57 6.85
CA ALA A 57 5.82 5.89 5.57
C ALA A 57 7.04 4.96 5.50
N ASP A 58 7.00 4.02 4.56
CA ASP A 58 8.08 3.06 4.29
C ASP A 58 8.63 2.39 5.57
N ILE A 59 7.72 1.86 6.38
CA ILE A 59 8.07 1.25 7.66
C ILE A 59 8.72 -0.10 7.40
N GLN A 60 10.05 -0.16 7.51
CA GLN A 60 10.80 -1.41 7.42
C GLN A 60 10.91 -2.08 8.79
N THR A 61 10.89 -3.41 8.79
CA THR A 61 10.88 -4.18 10.04
C THR A 61 11.81 -5.38 10.00
N SER A 62 12.40 -5.68 11.16
CA SER A 62 13.15 -6.92 11.40
C SER A 62 12.63 -7.57 12.67
N GLU A 63 12.43 -8.88 12.59
CA GLU A 63 12.03 -9.68 13.75
C GLU A 63 13.25 -10.01 14.60
N SER A 64 13.18 -9.63 15.88
CA SER A 64 14.12 -10.07 16.89
C SER A 64 13.47 -11.16 17.73
N HIS A 65 13.89 -12.40 17.51
CA HIS A 65 13.47 -13.54 18.31
C HIS A 65 14.38 -13.69 19.53
N SER A 66 13.82 -13.42 20.71
CA SER A 66 14.41 -13.88 21.98
C SER A 66 13.57 -15.04 22.50
N ARG A 67 14.19 -15.97 23.25
CA ARG A 67 13.49 -17.09 23.91
C ARG A 67 12.33 -16.64 24.81
N LEU A 68 12.30 -15.36 25.20
CA LEU A 68 11.33 -14.78 26.14
C LEU A 68 10.32 -13.83 25.49
N SER A 69 10.53 -13.40 24.24
CA SER A 69 9.61 -12.46 23.58
C SER A 69 9.87 -12.37 22.08
N GLN A 70 8.80 -12.34 21.30
CA GLN A 70 8.82 -11.84 19.92
C GLN A 70 8.75 -10.32 19.94
N LYS A 71 9.71 -9.66 19.30
CA LYS A 71 9.76 -8.21 19.15
C LYS A 71 10.03 -7.87 17.69
N ALA A 72 9.30 -6.90 17.16
CA ALA A 72 9.64 -6.26 15.90
C ALA A 72 10.44 -4.99 16.17
N VAL A 73 11.58 -4.83 15.50
CA VAL A 73 12.33 -3.57 15.46
C VAL A 73 11.97 -2.87 14.16
N LEU A 74 11.44 -1.65 14.29
CA LEU A 74 11.17 -0.78 13.15
C LEU A 74 12.41 0.09 12.90
N PHE A 75 12.81 0.23 11.64
CA PHE A 75 13.96 1.06 11.27
C PHE A 75 13.72 1.71 9.90
N ASP A 76 14.60 2.67 9.56
CA ASP A 76 14.55 3.43 8.30
C ASP A 76 13.19 4.09 8.02
N LEU A 77 12.57 4.66 9.07
CA LEU A 77 11.26 5.29 8.96
C LEU A 77 11.35 6.55 8.10
N MET A 78 10.49 6.63 7.09
CA MET A 78 10.18 7.90 6.44
C MET A 78 8.90 8.50 7.02
N SER A 79 8.67 9.78 6.75
CA SER A 79 7.41 10.42 7.13
C SER A 79 7.00 11.48 6.13
N HIS A 80 5.70 11.68 6.00
CA HIS A 80 5.15 12.82 5.28
C HIS A 80 4.63 13.83 6.29
N THR A 81 5.05 15.09 6.17
CA THR A 81 4.67 16.17 7.09
C THR A 81 4.02 17.31 6.34
N ALA A 82 3.05 18.00 6.97
CA ALA A 82 2.34 19.11 6.33
C ALA A 82 3.29 20.18 5.75
N ASN A 83 4.45 20.40 6.39
CA ASN A 83 5.44 21.41 5.99
C ASN A 83 6.59 20.87 5.12
N ARG A 84 6.64 19.56 4.83
CA ARG A 84 7.75 18.89 4.13
C ARG A 84 9.11 19.00 4.83
N GLU A 85 9.11 18.86 6.15
CA GLU A 85 10.29 19.10 7.01
C GLU A 85 10.99 17.81 7.50
N SER A 86 10.52 16.62 7.12
CA SER A 86 11.11 15.37 7.62
C SER A 86 12.34 14.87 6.84
N GLY A 87 12.59 15.42 5.65
CA GLY A 87 13.77 15.09 4.84
C GLY A 87 13.44 14.59 3.44
N ALA A 88 14.41 13.91 2.83
CA ALA A 88 14.24 13.31 1.51
C ALA A 88 13.18 12.20 1.56
N GLY A 89 12.24 12.18 0.62
CA GLY A 89 11.08 11.30 0.66
C GLY A 89 9.87 11.86 1.42
N ASP A 90 9.91 13.10 1.90
CA ASP A 90 8.72 13.79 2.39
C ASP A 90 7.88 14.33 1.23
N HIS A 91 6.81 13.62 0.88
CA HIS A 91 5.85 14.04 -0.16
C HIS A 91 4.80 15.04 0.36
N GLY A 92 4.89 15.45 1.63
CA GLY A 92 4.00 16.37 2.32
C GLY A 92 2.52 15.99 2.22
N ASP A 93 1.66 16.97 1.97
CA ASP A 93 0.21 16.78 1.88
C ASP A 93 -0.20 15.71 0.85
N VAL A 94 0.55 15.54 -0.23
CA VAL A 94 0.27 14.48 -1.21
C VAL A 94 0.44 13.10 -0.58
N GLY A 95 1.53 12.89 0.16
CA GLY A 95 1.78 11.63 0.86
C GLY A 95 0.77 11.38 1.98
N ILE A 96 0.41 12.42 2.73
CA ILE A 96 -0.63 12.35 3.77
C ILE A 96 -1.99 11.98 3.14
N LYS A 97 -2.37 12.65 2.05
CA LYS A 97 -3.63 12.36 1.36
C LYS A 97 -3.67 10.93 0.84
N THR A 98 -2.60 10.46 0.19
CA THR A 98 -2.49 9.08 -0.28
C THR A 98 -2.70 8.09 0.85
N PHE A 99 -2.08 8.31 2.01
CA PHE A 99 -2.32 7.48 3.19
C PHE A 99 -3.80 7.48 3.61
N VAL A 100 -4.43 8.64 3.74
CA VAL A 100 -5.84 8.74 4.13
C VAL A 100 -6.76 8.04 3.11
N ASP A 101 -6.48 8.22 1.82
CA ASP A 101 -7.25 7.63 0.73
C ASP A 101 -7.10 6.10 0.65
N GLN A 102 -5.95 5.55 1.06
CA GLN A 102 -5.66 4.12 0.95
C GLN A 102 -5.90 3.36 2.26
N HIS A 103 -5.78 4.02 3.42
CA HIS A 103 -5.92 3.35 4.71
C HIS A 103 -7.30 2.70 4.88
N GLU A 104 -7.30 1.44 5.31
CA GLU A 104 -8.47 0.71 5.78
C GLU A 104 -8.27 0.34 7.25
N CYS A 105 -9.24 0.67 8.09
CA CYS A 105 -9.16 0.34 9.51
C CYS A 105 -9.20 -1.18 9.70
N VAL A 106 -8.17 -1.73 10.33
CA VAL A 106 -8.13 -3.11 10.78
C VAL A 106 -8.71 -3.25 12.20
N GLN A 107 -8.95 -4.49 12.64
CA GLN A 107 -9.45 -4.80 14.00
C GLN A 107 -8.66 -4.08 15.11
N LYS A 108 -7.34 -3.90 14.94
CA LYS A 108 -6.49 -3.18 15.91
C LYS A 108 -6.79 -1.67 15.96
N CYS A 109 -7.14 -1.03 14.85
CA CYS A 109 -7.58 0.38 14.84
C CYS A 109 -8.84 0.54 15.70
N VAL A 110 -9.79 -0.39 15.54
CA VAL A 110 -11.04 -0.42 16.31
C VAL A 110 -10.78 -0.71 17.79
N ALA A 111 -9.92 -1.69 18.10
CA ALA A 111 -9.55 -2.02 19.48
C ALA A 111 -8.83 -0.87 20.21
N LEU A 112 -8.10 -0.03 19.48
CA LEU A 112 -7.48 1.20 19.98
C LEU A 112 -8.45 2.40 20.02
N ASN A 113 -9.70 2.22 19.60
CA ASN A 113 -10.74 3.25 19.53
C ASN A 113 -10.28 4.48 18.71
N LEU A 114 -9.62 4.25 17.58
CA LEU A 114 -9.19 5.30 16.67
C LEU A 114 -10.37 5.81 15.84
N GLU A 115 -10.44 7.14 15.64
CA GLU A 115 -11.40 7.77 14.72
C GLU A 115 -11.20 7.19 13.31
N ALA A 116 -12.24 6.63 12.71
CA ALA A 116 -12.14 6.10 11.35
C ALA A 116 -11.81 7.22 10.35
N LEU A 117 -10.82 7.00 9.50
CA LEU A 117 -10.39 7.99 8.50
C LEU A 117 -11.37 8.14 7.33
N LYS A 118 -12.19 7.10 7.10
CA LYS A 118 -13.23 7.06 6.09
C LYS A 118 -14.55 6.61 6.75
N PRO A 119 -15.71 7.02 6.20
CA PRO A 119 -16.98 6.44 6.61
C PRO A 119 -16.95 4.92 6.46
N LEU A 120 -17.43 4.20 7.47
CA LEU A 120 -17.63 2.75 7.35
C LEU A 120 -18.78 2.54 6.35
N GLU A 121 -18.47 1.99 5.19
CA GLU A 121 -19.52 1.52 4.28
C GLU A 121 -20.20 0.32 4.93
N ASN A 122 -21.49 0.47 5.27
CA ASN A 122 -22.31 -0.64 5.75
C ASN A 122 -22.40 -1.68 4.63
N LYS A 123 -21.57 -2.72 4.70
CA LYS A 123 -21.79 -3.94 3.93
C LYS A 123 -22.90 -4.71 4.64
N GLU A 124 -24.13 -4.50 4.22
CA GLU A 124 -25.26 -5.33 4.63
C GLU A 124 -24.90 -6.79 4.29
N HIS A 125 -24.69 -7.60 5.32
CA HIS A 125 -24.59 -9.04 5.19
C HIS A 125 -25.98 -9.54 4.77
N ALA A 126 -26.14 -9.91 3.50
CA ALA A 126 -27.24 -10.76 3.09
C ALA A 126 -27.01 -12.14 3.70
N GLU A 127 -27.67 -12.41 4.83
CA GLU A 127 -27.87 -13.78 5.32
C GLU A 127 -28.84 -14.46 4.35
N GLU A 128 -28.30 -15.23 3.41
CA GLU A 128 -29.09 -16.24 2.70
C GLU A 128 -29.36 -17.37 3.70
N GLY A 129 -30.56 -17.34 4.28
CA GLY A 129 -31.12 -18.49 4.98
C GLY A 129 -31.40 -19.60 3.97
N GLU A 130 -30.66 -20.70 4.06
CA GLU A 130 -31.12 -21.97 3.49
C GLU A 130 -32.04 -22.66 4.50
N GLU A 131 -33.31 -22.58 4.17
CA GLU A 131 -34.43 -23.28 4.77
C GLU A 131 -34.32 -24.79 4.51
N SER A 132 -34.41 -25.56 5.59
CA SER A 132 -34.51 -27.02 5.55
C SER A 132 -35.79 -27.46 4.83
N GLY A 133 -35.64 -28.30 3.80
CA GLY A 133 -36.71 -29.06 3.15
C GLY A 133 -36.22 -30.45 2.76
#